data_AF-A0A932G7C1-F1
#
_entry.id   AF-A0A932G7C1-F1
#
_cell.length_a   1.000
_cell.length_b   1.000
_cell.length_c   1.000
_cell.angle_alpha   90.00
_cell.angle_beta   90.00
_cell.angle_gamma   90.00
#
_symmetry.space_group_name_H-M   'P 1'
#
loop_
_entity.id
_entity.type
_entity.pdbx_description
1 polymer ?
#
loop_
_entity_poly.entity_id
_entity_poly.type
_entity_poly.pdbx_seq_one_letter_code
_entity_poly.pdbx_strand_id
1 'polypeptide(L)'
;MPTGDNWHVDLFKRFCDPPQEPLPALCDAALAARLGAFRKFRHVVHHGYGFQLEWERMVEGVNSVDQVLCELKARLQAHLATLKPSQESESPPA
;
A
#
# COMPACT_ATOMS: atom_id res chain seq x y z
N MET A 1 -15.49 -6.24 2.15
CA MET A 1 -14.53 -5.12 1.96
C MET A 1 -14.74 -4.11 3.07
N PRO A 2 -13.71 -3.40 3.57
CA PRO A 2 -13.89 -2.32 4.54
C PRO A 2 -14.79 -1.21 3.95
N THR A 3 -15.58 -0.55 4.79
CA THR A 3 -16.53 0.49 4.40
C THR A 3 -16.36 1.75 5.27
N GLY A 4 -16.71 2.93 4.75
CA GLY A 4 -16.60 4.21 5.46
C GLY A 4 -15.31 4.99 5.16
N ASP A 5 -15.15 6.19 5.73
CA ASP A 5 -14.10 7.15 5.32
C ASP A 5 -12.66 6.64 5.51
N ASN A 6 -12.46 5.68 6.41
CA ASN A 6 -11.16 5.08 6.72
C ASN A 6 -10.91 3.73 6.01
N TRP A 7 -11.76 3.32 5.07
CA TRP A 7 -11.69 2.00 4.44
C TRP A 7 -10.30 1.68 3.84
N HIS A 8 -9.63 2.67 3.25
CA HIS A 8 -8.31 2.52 2.66
C HIS A 8 -7.24 2.14 3.69
N VAL A 9 -7.38 2.65 4.92
CA VAL A 9 -6.47 2.39 6.04
C VAL A 9 -6.67 0.98 6.55
N ASP A 10 -7.94 0.60 6.69
CA ASP A 10 -8.30 -0.71 7.17
C ASP A 10 -7.88 -1.77 6.16
N LEU A 11 -8.06 -1.54 4.86
CA LEU A 11 -7.56 -2.42 3.81
C LEU A 11 -6.05 -2.57 3.89
N PHE A 12 -5.31 -1.46 3.99
CA PHE A 12 -3.86 -1.47 4.09
C PHE A 12 -3.37 -2.30 5.29
N LYS A 13 -3.96 -2.11 6.47
CA LYS A 13 -3.60 -2.84 7.68
C LYS A 13 -3.73 -4.35 7.54
N ARG A 14 -4.64 -4.86 6.72
CA ARG A 14 -4.81 -6.32 6.50
C ARG A 14 -3.61 -6.98 5.82
N PHE A 15 -2.86 -6.20 5.05
CA PHE A 15 -1.64 -6.63 4.37
C PHE A 15 -0.38 -6.28 5.17
N CYS A 16 -0.52 -5.71 6.37
CA CYS A 16 0.59 -5.40 7.26
C CYS A 16 0.83 -6.53 8.26
N ASP A 17 1.99 -6.52 8.91
CA ASP A 17 2.29 -7.42 10.04
C ASP A 17 1.57 -6.95 11.34
N PRO A 18 0.81 -7.82 12.04
CA PRO A 18 0.46 -9.20 11.70
C PRO A 18 -0.63 -9.30 10.61
N PRO A 19 -0.49 -10.21 9.63
CA PRO A 19 -1.43 -10.33 8.51
C PRO A 19 -2.79 -10.84 8.98
N GLN A 20 -3.85 -10.39 8.30
CA GLN A 20 -5.18 -10.95 8.49
C GLN A 20 -5.38 -12.12 7.52
N GLU A 21 -5.31 -13.36 8.01
CA GLU A 21 -5.60 -14.55 7.20
C GLU A 21 -6.97 -14.43 6.50
N PRO A 22 -7.09 -14.81 5.22
CA PRO A 22 -6.11 -15.52 4.37
C PRO A 22 -5.14 -14.60 3.59
N LEU A 23 -5.08 -13.31 3.90
CA LEU A 23 -4.27 -12.35 3.15
C LEU A 23 -2.79 -12.43 3.57
N PRO A 24 -1.84 -12.28 2.64
CA PRO A 24 -0.42 -12.28 2.97
C PRO A 24 0.01 -10.98 3.65
N ALA A 25 1.08 -11.05 4.44
CA ALA A 25 1.81 -9.86 4.89
C ALA A 25 2.67 -9.32 3.73
N LEU A 26 2.15 -8.34 2.98
CA LEU A 26 2.91 -7.65 1.92
C LEU A 26 3.75 -6.50 2.48
N CYS A 27 3.28 -5.86 3.55
CA CYS A 27 3.93 -4.71 4.16
C CYS A 27 4.48 -5.10 5.53
N ASP A 28 5.80 -5.27 5.63
CA ASP A 28 6.43 -5.37 6.96
C ASP A 28 6.35 -4.02 7.69
N ALA A 29 6.74 -4.02 8.98
CA ALA A 29 6.70 -2.82 9.81
C ALA A 29 7.46 -1.62 9.19
N ALA A 30 8.57 -1.87 8.49
CA ALA A 30 9.41 -0.82 7.90
C ALA A 30 8.77 -0.22 6.64
N LEU A 31 8.24 -1.04 5.74
CA LEU A 31 7.47 -0.57 4.59
C LEU A 31 6.18 0.12 5.04
N ALA A 32 5.53 -0.39 6.09
CA ALA A 32 4.31 0.21 6.60
C ALA A 32 4.52 1.59 7.23
N ALA A 33 5.61 1.78 7.97
CA ALA A 33 5.99 3.08 8.50
C ALA A 33 6.23 4.12 7.39
N ARG A 34 6.98 3.73 6.34
CA ARG A 34 7.26 4.60 5.18
C ARG A 34 5.98 4.97 4.43
N LEU A 35 5.11 4.00 4.12
CA LEU A 35 3.81 4.25 3.50
C LEU A 35 2.90 5.13 4.37
N GLY A 36 3.00 5.00 5.70
CA GLY A 36 2.30 5.85 6.66
C GLY A 36 2.65 7.34 6.53
N ALA A 37 3.91 7.68 6.23
CA ALA A 37 4.34 9.08 6.04
C ALA A 37 3.63 9.74 4.83
N PHE A 38 3.52 9.02 3.71
CA PHE A 38 2.77 9.50 2.54
C PHE A 38 1.28 9.66 2.82
N ARG A 39 0.69 8.78 3.64
CA ARG A 39 -0.72 8.90 4.04
C ARG A 39 -0.98 10.13 4.91
N LYS A 40 -0.05 10.45 5.83
CA LYS A 40 -0.10 11.68 6.64
C LYS A 40 0.02 12.91 5.74
N PHE A 41 0.92 12.89 4.75
CA PHE A 41 1.04 13.97 3.76
C PHE A 41 -0.27 14.19 2.99
N ARG A 42 -0.91 13.11 2.50
CA ARG A 42 -2.22 13.19 1.85
C ARG A 42 -3.26 13.89 2.75
N HIS A 43 -3.29 13.57 4.04
CA HIS A 43 -4.21 14.22 4.98
C HIS A 43 -3.93 15.72 5.13
N VAL A 44 -2.66 16.13 5.20
CA VAL A 44 -2.25 17.55 5.23
C VAL A 44 -2.70 18.28 3.96
N VAL A 45 -2.49 17.69 2.77
CA VAL A 45 -2.89 18.31 1.49
C VAL A 45 -4.41 18.41 1.33
N HIS A 46 -5.15 17.37 1.74
CA HIS A 46 -6.61 17.33 1.55
C HIS A 46 -7.41 18.07 2.63
N HIS A 47 -6.92 18.14 3.88
CA HIS A 47 -7.63 18.77 5.00
C HIS A 47 -6.98 20.07 5.50
N GLY A 48 -5.76 20.39 5.06
CA GLY A 48 -5.02 21.56 5.48
C GLY A 48 -5.30 22.78 4.62
N TYR A 49 -6.28 23.56 5.05
CA TYR A 49 -6.40 25.00 4.82
C TYR A 49 -5.02 25.68 4.80
N GLY A 50 -4.55 26.13 3.63
CA GLY A 50 -3.46 27.14 3.50
C GLY A 50 -2.17 26.89 4.31
N PHE A 51 -1.90 25.64 4.71
CA PHE A 51 -0.78 25.33 5.59
C PHE A 51 0.51 25.43 4.76
N GLN A 52 1.46 26.26 5.21
CA GLN A 52 2.77 26.37 4.58
C GLN A 52 3.37 24.97 4.51
N LEU A 53 3.53 24.46 3.29
CA LEU A 53 4.20 23.19 3.05
C LEU A 53 5.64 23.33 3.56
N GLU A 54 5.95 22.66 4.65
CA GLU A 54 7.30 22.64 5.23
C GLU A 54 8.18 21.74 4.38
N TRP A 55 9.07 22.35 3.58
CA TRP A 55 9.99 21.62 2.69
C TRP A 55 10.79 20.54 3.44
N GLU A 56 11.25 20.83 4.64
CA GLU A 56 12.01 19.90 5.50
C GLU A 56 11.23 18.61 5.80
N ARG A 57 9.90 18.68 5.86
CA ARG A 57 9.03 17.52 6.08
C ARG A 57 8.69 16.79 4.78
N MET A 58 8.74 17.49 3.64
CA MET A 58 8.44 16.92 2.33
C MET A 58 9.64 16.24 1.69
N VAL A 59 10.84 16.79 1.88
CA VAL A 59 12.06 16.34 1.18
C VAL A 59 12.38 14.87 1.44
N GLU A 60 12.12 14.37 2.65
CA GLU A 60 12.29 12.95 2.99
C GLU A 60 11.33 12.07 2.16
N GLY A 61 10.06 12.47 2.07
CA GLY A 61 9.06 11.77 1.26
C GLY A 61 9.39 11.82 -0.23
N VAL A 62 9.80 12.98 -0.74
CA VAL A 62 10.18 13.17 -2.15
C VAL A 62 11.39 12.32 -2.51
N ASN A 63 12.42 12.29 -1.66
CA ASN A 63 13.63 11.50 -1.92
C ASN A 63 13.40 9.98 -1.82
N SER A 64 12.39 9.55 -1.08
CA SER A 64 12.12 8.12 -0.85
C SER A 64 10.96 7.56 -1.67
N VAL A 65 10.17 8.39 -2.36
CA VAL A 65 8.94 7.97 -3.05
C VAL A 65 9.19 6.89 -4.10
N ASP A 66 10.22 7.06 -4.92
CA ASP A 66 10.53 6.12 -5.99
C ASP A 66 10.96 4.76 -5.42
N GLN A 67 11.81 4.79 -4.39
CA GLN A 67 12.27 3.58 -3.71
C GLN A 67 11.09 2.83 -3.07
N VAL A 68 10.25 3.53 -2.31
CA VAL A 68 9.10 2.93 -1.63
C VAL A 68 8.08 2.38 -2.62
N LEU A 69 7.84 3.10 -3.73
CA LEU A 69 6.93 2.65 -4.77
C LEU A 69 7.46 1.43 -5.53
N CYS A 70 8.75 1.41 -5.86
CA CYS A 70 9.40 0.25 -6.50
C CYS A 70 9.33 -0.98 -5.60
N GLU A 71 9.61 -0.82 -4.31
CA GLU A 71 9.52 -1.91 -3.33
C GLU A 71 8.10 -2.45 -3.21
N LEU A 72 7.10 -1.58 -3.08
CA LEU A 72 5.69 -1.99 -3.03
C LEU A 72 5.26 -2.73 -4.32
N LYS A 73 5.64 -2.20 -5.49
CA LYS A 73 5.35 -2.83 -6.80
C LYS A 73 5.97 -4.22 -6.89
N ALA A 74 7.24 -4.37 -6.50
CA ALA A 74 7.92 -5.66 -6.54
C ALA A 74 7.22 -6.70 -5.65
N ARG A 75 6.81 -6.32 -4.43
CA ARG A 75 6.08 -7.21 -3.53
C ARG A 75 4.70 -7.60 -4.08
N LEU A 76 3.97 -6.64 -4.65
CA LEU A 76 2.69 -6.91 -5.30
C LEU A 76 2.84 -7.85 -6.50
N GLN A 77 3.83 -7.61 -7.35
CA GLN A 77 4.10 -8.46 -8.51
C GLN A 77 4.50 -9.88 -8.09
N ALA A 78 5.37 -10.03 -7.09
CA ALA A 78 5.75 -11.32 -6.54
C ALA A 78 4.52 -12.09 -6.02
N HIS A 79 3.64 -11.42 -5.27
CA HIS A 79 2.43 -12.05 -4.78
C HIS A 79 1.44 -12.40 -5.90
N LEU A 80 1.21 -11.52 -6.87
CA LEU A 80 0.34 -11.81 -8.01
C LEU A 80 0.87 -12.99 -8.84
N ALA A 81 2.20 -13.16 -8.94
CA ALA A 81 2.80 -14.32 -9.57
C ALA A 81 2.47 -15.63 -8.83
N THR A 82 2.40 -15.61 -7.49
CA THR A 82 1.98 -16.80 -6.70
C THR A 82 0.51 -17.15 -6.87
N LEU A 83 -0.34 -16.19 -7.25
CA LEU A 83 -1.77 -16.40 -7.50
C LEU A 83 -2.07 -16.82 -8.94
N LYS A 84 -1.15 -16.57 -9.88
CA LYS A 84 -1.30 -16.91 -11.30
C LYS A 84 -1.16 -18.40 -11.70
N PRO A 85 -0.74 -19.39 -10.89
CA PRO A 85 -0.50 -20.73 -11.42
C PRO A 85 -1.76 -21.61 -11.62
N SER A 86 -2.98 -21.07 -11.70
CA SER A 86 -4.19 -21.91 -11.94
C SER A 86 -5.34 -21.26 -12.71
N GLN A 87 -5.08 -20.24 -13.54
CA GLN A 87 -6.09 -19.73 -14.49
C GLN A 87 -5.75 -20.16 -15.93
N GLU A 88 -5.58 -21.47 -16.13
CA GLU A 88 -5.48 -22.10 -17.46
C GLU A 88 -5.93 -23.58 -17.36
N SER A 89 -7.13 -23.82 -16.81
CA SER A 89 -7.80 -25.12 -16.95
C SER A 89 -9.32 -24.95 -16.95
N GLU A 90 -9.84 -24.21 -17.93
CA GLU A 90 -11.22 -24.39 -18.36
C GLU A 90 -11.29 -24.13 -19.87
N SER A 91 -10.98 -25.17 -20.64
CA SER A 91 -11.35 -25.31 -22.06
C SER A 91 -12.33 -26.50 -22.18
N PRO A 92 -13.27 -26.45 -23.13
CA PRO A 92 -14.61 -27.04 -23.01
C PRO A 92 -14.68 -28.52 -23.42
N PRO A 93 -15.70 -29.24 -22.92
CA PRO A 93 -16.63 -29.95 -23.81
C PRO A 93 -18.10 -29.75 -23.34
N ALA A 94 -19.13 -29.65 -24.19
CA ALA A 94 -19.42 -30.38 -25.42
C ALA A 94 -20.28 -29.55 -26.40
#